data_AF-A0A534URL0-F1
#
_entry.id   AF-A0A534URL0-F1
#
_cell.length_a   1.000
_cell.length_b   1.000
_cell.length_c   1.000
_cell.angle_alpha   90.00
_cell.angle_beta   90.00
_cell.angle_gamma   90.00
#
_symmetry.space_group_name_H-M   'P 1'
#
loop_
_entity.id
_entity.type
_entity.pdbx_description
1 polymer ?
#
loop_
_entity_poly.entity_id
_entity_poly.type
_entity_poly.pdbx_seq_one_letter_code
_entity_poly.pdbx_strand_id
1 'polypeptide(L)'
;MKLLIQISCAYHDCLLTQITKASPLYYTLINGAKIALADIGGKSKFIEFICDADEARMLVDTAKQFCPEAVPQIEAGRRLPLRQTV
;
A
#
# COMPACT_ATOMS: atom_id res chain seq x y z
N MET A 1 9.90 -10.67 7.31
CA MET A 1 8.74 -11.17 6.54
C MET A 1 8.35 -10.10 5.54
N LYS A 2 8.08 -10.45 4.28
CA LYS A 2 7.60 -9.48 3.27
C LYS A 2 6.08 -9.60 3.11
N LEU A 3 5.43 -8.47 2.90
CA LEU A 3 4.00 -8.29 2.78
C LEU A 3 3.69 -7.70 1.41
N LEU A 4 2.61 -8.17 0.79
CA LEU A 4 2.05 -7.52 -0.39
C LEU A 4 0.91 -6.61 0.07
N ILE A 5 1.07 -5.32 -0.13
CA ILE A 5 0.04 -4.34 0.19
C ILE A 5 -0.59 -3.86 -1.11
N GLN A 6 -1.91 -3.91 -1.17
CA GLN A 6 -2.71 -3.40 -2.28
C GLN A 6 -3.57 -2.24 -1.77
N ILE A 7 -3.46 -1.09 -2.41
CA ILE A 7 -4.30 0.09 -2.11
C ILE A 7 -4.83 0.74 -3.39
N SER A 8 -5.94 1.46 -3.29
CA SER A 8 -6.45 2.24 -4.43
C SER A 8 -5.44 3.29 -4.87
N CYS A 9 -5.43 3.66 -6.15
CA CYS A 9 -4.56 4.74 -6.64
C CYS A 9 -4.79 6.06 -5.88
N ALA A 10 -6.05 6.37 -5.53
CA ALA A 10 -6.37 7.60 -4.79
C ALA A 10 -5.69 7.65 -3.42
N TYR A 11 -5.66 6.51 -2.72
CA TYR A 11 -5.01 6.41 -1.41
C TYR A 11 -3.48 6.39 -1.52
N HIS A 12 -2.95 5.79 -2.57
CA HIS A 12 -1.52 5.85 -2.87
C HIS A 12 -1.05 7.28 -3.10
N ASP A 13 -1.75 8.04 -3.94
CA ASP A 13 -1.43 9.44 -4.20
C ASP A 13 -1.53 10.26 -2.90
N CYS A 14 -2.58 10.04 -2.09
CA CYS A 14 -2.73 10.71 -0.81
C CYS A 14 -1.53 10.45 0.12
N LEU A 15 -1.14 9.19 0.33
CA LEU A 15 0.01 8.84 1.17
C LEU A 15 1.33 9.42 0.63
N LEU A 16 1.53 9.35 -0.69
CA LEU A 16 2.76 9.83 -1.33
C LEU A 16 2.95 11.35 -1.15
N THR A 17 1.86 12.13 -1.11
CA THR A 17 1.94 13.58 -0.87
C THR A 17 2.41 13.95 0.54
N GLN A 18 2.23 13.06 1.51
CA GLN A 18 2.54 13.32 2.92
C GLN A 18 3.92 12.78 3.35
N ILE A 19 4.47 11.85 2.57
CA ILE A 19 5.71 11.17 2.89
C ILE A 19 6.90 11.91 2.26
N THR A 20 7.86 12.31 3.10
CA THR A 20 9.09 12.97 2.63
C THR A 20 10.01 11.96 1.94
N LYS A 21 10.84 12.43 1.00
CA LYS A 21 11.84 11.59 0.29
C LYS A 21 12.87 10.93 1.22
N ALA A 22 13.03 11.45 2.44
CA ALA A 22 13.93 10.89 3.45
C ALA A 22 13.32 9.69 4.18
N SER A 23 12.00 9.49 4.09
CA SER A 23 11.33 8.36 4.71
C SER A 23 11.62 7.06 3.93
N PRO A 24 11.89 5.94 4.60
CA PRO A 24 12.01 4.64 3.94
C PRO A 24 10.72 4.26 3.18
N LEU A 25 9.57 4.75 3.63
CA LEU A 25 8.29 4.52 2.94
C LEU A 25 8.19 5.15 1.56
N TYR A 26 8.96 6.20 1.30
CA TYR A 26 8.91 6.89 0.01
C TYR A 26 9.29 5.95 -1.12
N TYR A 27 10.39 5.20 -0.95
CA TYR A 27 10.83 4.23 -1.95
C TYR A 27 9.84 3.08 -2.13
N THR A 28 9.25 2.61 -1.03
CA THR A 28 8.23 1.56 -1.05
C THR A 28 6.99 1.98 -1.85
N LEU A 29 6.54 3.23 -1.70
CA LEU A 29 5.39 3.74 -2.46
C LEU A 29 5.71 4.02 -3.92
N ILE A 30 6.84 4.66 -4.26
CA ILE A 30 7.13 4.97 -5.68
C ILE A 30 7.41 3.73 -6.52
N ASN A 31 7.92 2.65 -5.89
CA ASN A 31 8.19 1.38 -6.57
C ASN A 31 6.95 0.50 -6.70
N GLY A 32 5.78 0.99 -6.29
CA GLY A 32 4.52 0.27 -6.45
C GLY A 32 4.13 0.07 -7.91
N ALA A 33 3.63 -1.12 -8.23
CA ALA A 33 3.13 -1.49 -9.53
C ALA A 33 1.63 -1.13 -9.66
N LYS A 34 1.26 -0.47 -10.75
CA LYS A 34 -0.16 -0.24 -11.07
C LYS A 34 -0.77 -1.54 -11.57
N ILE A 35 -1.85 -1.95 -10.94
CA ILE A 35 -2.66 -3.10 -11.38
C ILE A 35 -4.10 -2.65 -11.65
N ALA A 36 -4.71 -3.25 -12.67
CA ALA A 36 -6.11 -3.03 -12.99
C ALA A 36 -6.86 -4.32 -12.71
N LEU A 37 -7.77 -4.28 -11.74
CA LEU A 37 -8.69 -5.38 -11.48
C LEU A 37 -10.00 -5.08 -12.19
N ALA A 38 -10.48 -6.04 -12.97
CA ALA A 38 -11.82 -5.99 -13.54
C ALA A 38 -12.82 -6.33 -12.43
N ASP A 39 -13.71 -5.40 -12.11
CA ASP A 39 -14.80 -5.60 -11.16
C ASP A 39 -16.15 -5.35 -11.86
N ILE A 40 -17.23 -5.81 -11.25
CA ILE A 40 -18.61 -5.63 -11.72
C ILE A 40 -18.98 -4.15 -11.57
N GLY A 41 -18.61 -3.34 -12.57
CA GLY A 41 -18.80 -1.89 -12.58
C GLY A 41 -17.69 -1.09 -13.26
N GLY A 42 -16.55 -1.72 -13.60
CA GLY A 42 -15.45 -1.07 -14.32
C GLY A 42 -14.06 -1.61 -13.97
N LYS A 43 -13.01 -0.91 -14.43
CA LYS A 43 -11.62 -1.21 -14.05
C LYS A 43 -11.23 -0.39 -12.83
N SER A 44 -11.23 -1.03 -11.66
CA SER A 44 -10.69 -0.43 -10.43
C SER A 44 -9.16 -0.47 -10.49
N LYS A 45 -8.51 0.68 -10.31
CA LYS A 45 -7.06 0.83 -10.38
C LYS A 45 -6.48 0.80 -8.96
N PHE A 46 -5.59 -0.15 -8.74
CA PHE A 46 -4.86 -0.31 -7.48
C PHE A 46 -3.36 -0.17 -7.72
N ILE A 47 -2.65 0.12 -6.65
CA ILE A 47 -1.20 0.04 -6.56
C ILE A 47 -0.87 -1.11 -5.63
N GLU A 48 0.00 -2.00 -6.08
CA GLU A 48 0.60 -3.04 -5.26
C GLU A 48 2.06 -2.73 -5.00
N PHE A 49 2.49 -2.87 -3.75
CA PHE A 49 3.90 -2.75 -3.38
C PHE A 49 4.25 -3.77 -2.30
N ILE A 50 5.54 -4.11 -2.26
CA ILE A 50 6.10 -5.04 -1.30
C ILE A 50 6.79 -4.24 -0.21
N CYS A 51 6.47 -4.55 1.05
CA CYS A 51 7.12 -3.95 2.20
C CYS A 51 7.41 -4.99 3.28
N ASP A 52 8.22 -4.64 4.27
CA ASP A 52 8.33 -5.44 5.51
C ASP A 52 7.29 -5.03 6.56
N ALA A 53 7.33 -5.72 7.71
CA ALA A 53 6.36 -5.51 8.78
C ALA A 53 6.49 -4.13 9.44
N ASP A 54 7.69 -3.56 9.51
CA ASP A 54 7.95 -2.26 10.11
C ASP A 54 7.47 -1.15 9.18
N GLU A 55 7.79 -1.26 7.89
CA GLU A 55 7.26 -0.38 6.85
C GLU A 55 5.72 -0.44 6.80
N ALA A 56 5.12 -1.62 6.86
CA ALA A 56 3.67 -1.76 6.91
C ALA A 56 3.05 -1.09 8.14
N ARG A 57 3.72 -1.15 9.30
CA ARG A 57 3.27 -0.46 10.51
C ARG A 57 3.34 1.06 10.35
N MET A 58 4.45 1.57 9.82
CA MET A 58 4.61 3.01 9.53
C MET A 58 3.56 3.50 8.52
N LEU A 59 3.23 2.68 7.51
CA LEU A 59 2.17 2.99 6.55
C LEU A 59 0.79 3.09 7.21
N VAL A 60 0.46 2.17 8.13
CA VAL A 60 -0.79 2.22 8.88
C VAL A 60 -0.86 3.49 9.73
N ASP A 61 0.22 3.84 10.44
CA ASP A 61 0.24 5.03 11.29
C ASP A 61 0.15 6.32 10.45
N THR A 62 0.82 6.35 9.30
CA THR A 62 0.69 7.45 8.33
C THR A 62 -0.73 7.55 7.78
N ALA A 63 -1.33 6.42 7.40
CA ALA A 63 -2.71 6.38 6.89
C ALA A 63 -3.71 6.85 7.96
N LYS A 64 -3.59 6.41 9.21
CA LYS A 64 -4.45 6.90 10.30
C LYS A 64 -4.43 8.41 10.45
N GLN A 65 -3.28 9.04 10.22
CA GLN A 65 -3.12 10.48 10.36
C GLN A 65 -3.64 11.27 9.15
N PHE A 66 -3.41 10.78 7.93
CA PHE A 66 -3.61 11.58 6.72
C PHE A 66 -4.61 11.00 5.71
N CYS A 67 -4.83 9.68 5.71
CA CYS A 67 -5.76 9.00 4.81
C CYS A 67 -6.41 7.80 5.52
N PRO A 68 -7.31 8.03 6.50
CA PRO A 68 -7.87 6.96 7.33
C PRO A 68 -8.59 5.87 6.52
N GLU A 69 -9.16 6.25 5.37
CA GLU A 69 -9.85 5.35 4.43
C GLU A 69 -8.92 4.32 3.79
N ALA A 70 -7.60 4.56 3.78
CA ALA A 70 -6.60 3.62 3.30
C ALA A 70 -6.29 2.51 4.30
N VAL A 71 -6.54 2.73 5.60
CA VAL A 71 -6.17 1.80 6.68
C VAL A 71 -6.71 0.39 6.47
N PRO A 72 -8.00 0.17 6.11
CA PRO A 72 -8.53 -1.17 5.90
C PRO A 72 -7.82 -1.94 4.77
N GLN A 73 -7.40 -1.25 3.71
CA GLN A 73 -6.70 -1.87 2.58
C GLN A 73 -5.27 -2.27 2.94
N ILE A 74 -4.58 -1.43 3.71
CA ILE A 74 -3.23 -1.74 4.21
C ILE A 74 -3.28 -2.91 5.21
N GLU A 75 -4.23 -2.90 6.15
CA GLU A 75 -4.40 -4.00 7.11
C GLU A 75 -4.78 -5.33 6.45
N ALA A 76 -5.52 -5.31 5.34
CA ALA A 76 -5.82 -6.51 4.58
C ALA A 76 -4.54 -7.19 4.05
N GLY A 77 -3.61 -6.42 3.49
CA GLY A 77 -2.31 -6.93 3.01
C GLY A 77 -1.41 -7.43 4.14
N ARG A 78 -1.49 -6.85 5.34
CA ARG A 78 -0.73 -7.33 6.52
C ARG A 78 -1.15 -8.73 6.99
N ARG A 79 -2.40 -9.11 6.76
CA ARG A 79 -2.95 -10.42 7.15
C ARG A 79 -2.55 -11.54 6.18
N LEU A 80 -2.08 -11.19 4.99
CA LEU A 80 -1.74 -12.13 3.93
C LEU A 80 -0.25 -11.99 3.58
N PRO A 81 0.64 -12.71 4.29
CA PRO A 81 2.06 -12.69 3.97
C PRO A 81 2.29 -13.19 2.55
N LEU A 82 3.21 -12.53 1.84
CA LEU A 82 3.58 -12.89 0.49
C LEU A 82 4.20 -14.30 0.53
N ARG A 83 3.48 -15.30 0.04
CA ARG A 83 4.00 -16.68 0.00
C ARG A 83 5.19 -16.69 -0.96
N GLN A 84 6.38 -16.93 -0.41
CA GLN A 84 7.54 -17.23 -1.23
C GLN A 84 7.35 -18.65 -1.77
N THR A 85 6.85 -18.77 -3.00
CA THR A 85 6.93 -20.03 -3.73
C THR A 85 8.40 -20.25 -4.05
N VAL A 86 9.01 -21.23 -3.37
CA VAL A 86 10.39 -21.69 -3.61
C VAL A 86 10.39 -22.69 -4.75
#